data_AF-A0A5P8P2F4-F1
#
_entry.id   AF-A0A5P8P2F4-F1
#
_cell.length_a   1.000
_cell.length_b   1.000
_cell.length_c   1.000
_cell.angle_alpha   90.00
_cell.angle_beta   90.00
_cell.angle_gamma   90.00
#
_symmetry.space_group_name_H-M   'P 1'
#
loop_
_entity.id
_entity.type
_entity.pdbx_description
1 polymer ?
#
loop_
_entity_poly.entity_id
_entity_poly.type
_entity_poly.pdbx_seq_one_letter_code
_entity_poly.pdbx_strand_id
1 'polypeptide(L)'
;MTDRELLIDIKNELVYIKDAFLQLPEWFPLSEIARDKGISRQSLRTKLLSGEFEPEVDFKYQGNKIMIARSAVPRIRRKRQ
;
A
#
# COMPACT_ATOMS: atom_id res chain seq x y z
N MET A 1 18.92 10.16 -29.77
CA MET A 1 17.75 9.54 -29.13
C MET A 1 16.52 10.03 -29.86
N THR A 2 15.84 9.14 -30.54
CA THR A 2 14.59 9.43 -31.26
C THR A 2 13.39 9.24 -30.33
N ASP A 3 12.26 9.88 -30.63
CA ASP A 3 11.03 9.72 -29.85
C ASP A 3 10.60 8.25 -29.71
N ARG A 4 10.89 7.44 -30.74
CA ARG A 4 10.63 6.00 -30.73
C ARG A 4 11.48 5.25 -29.70
N GLU A 5 12.76 5.58 -29.59
CA GLU A 5 13.67 4.98 -28.60
C GLU A 5 13.22 5.33 -27.18
N LEU A 6 12.87 6.61 -26.94
CA LEU A 6 12.36 7.06 -25.65
C LEU A 6 11.07 6.33 -25.24
N LEU A 7 10.13 6.11 -26.17
CA LEU A 7 8.89 5.39 -25.89
C LEU A 7 9.13 3.91 -25.55
N ILE A 8 10.12 3.28 -26.17
CA ILE A 8 10.51 1.90 -25.86
C ILE A 8 11.10 1.82 -24.46
N ASP A 9 11.97 2.76 -24.10
CA ASP A 9 12.60 2.80 -22.77
C ASP A 9 11.56 3.03 -21.66
N ILE A 10 10.65 3.99 -21.85
CA ILE A 10 9.54 4.23 -20.91
C ILE A 10 8.68 2.97 -20.75
N LYS A 11 8.36 2.28 -21.84
CA LYS A 11 7.59 1.03 -21.78
C LYS A 11 8.33 -0.02 -20.95
N ASN A 12 9.62 -0.19 -21.17
CA ASN A 12 10.43 -1.19 -20.46
C ASN A 12 10.49 -0.89 -18.95
N GLU A 13 10.68 0.37 -18.58
CA GLU A 13 10.65 0.82 -17.18
C GLU A 13 9.28 0.54 -16.53
N LEU A 14 8.18 0.81 -17.23
CA LEU A 14 6.84 0.53 -16.72
C LEU A 14 6.57 -0.97 -16.53
N VAL A 15 7.07 -1.81 -17.43
CA VAL A 15 6.99 -3.28 -17.29
C VAL A 15 7.77 -3.72 -16.06
N TYR A 16 8.99 -3.23 -15.89
CA TYR A 16 9.82 -3.55 -14.73
C TYR A 16 9.15 -3.15 -13.40
N ILE A 17 8.60 -1.93 -13.31
CA ILE A 17 7.88 -1.45 -12.13
C ILE A 17 6.65 -2.33 -11.85
N LYS A 18 5.89 -2.68 -12.90
CA LYS A 18 4.71 -3.55 -12.76
C LYS A 18 5.09 -4.92 -12.20
N ASP A 19 6.14 -5.54 -12.73
CA ASP A 19 6.59 -6.86 -12.29
C ASP A 19 7.08 -6.83 -10.84
N ALA A 20 7.85 -5.80 -10.47
CA ALA A 20 8.25 -5.57 -9.08
C ALA A 20 7.03 -5.38 -8.15
N PHE A 21 6.01 -4.65 -8.60
CA PHE A 21 4.78 -4.45 -7.83
C PHE A 21 4.00 -5.76 -7.62
N LEU A 22 3.96 -6.64 -8.61
CA LEU A 22 3.28 -7.94 -8.50
C LEU A 22 3.95 -8.88 -7.50
N GLN A 23 5.26 -8.77 -7.31
CA GLN A 23 6.02 -9.56 -6.32
C GLN A 23 5.78 -9.13 -4.88
N LEU A 24 5.21 -7.95 -4.64
CA LEU A 24 4.90 -7.49 -3.29
C LEU A 24 3.82 -8.37 -2.65
N PRO A 25 3.84 -8.57 -1.32
CA PRO A 25 2.74 -9.20 -0.60
C PRO A 25 1.41 -8.49 -0.88
N GLU A 26 0.33 -9.26 -1.01
CA GLU A 26 -1.02 -8.70 -1.14
C GLU A 26 -1.51 -8.09 0.18
N TRP A 27 -1.04 -8.63 1.31
CA TRP A 27 -1.45 -8.25 2.66
C TRP A 27 -0.24 -7.93 3.53
N PHE A 28 -0.27 -6.77 4.17
CA PHE A 28 0.79 -6.30 5.05
C PHE A 28 0.31 -6.22 6.51
N PRO A 29 1.12 -6.62 7.50
CA PRO A 29 0.79 -6.40 8.90
C PRO A 29 0.62 -4.91 9.22
N LEU A 30 -0.38 -4.55 10.02
CA LEU A 30 -0.60 -3.18 10.48
C LEU A 30 0.66 -2.55 11.10
N SER A 31 1.46 -3.35 11.82
CA SER A 31 2.71 -2.89 12.43
C SER A 31 3.76 -2.44 11.42
N GLU A 32 3.79 -3.07 10.25
CA GLU A 32 4.71 -2.76 9.17
C GLU A 32 4.31 -1.45 8.49
N ILE A 33 3.03 -1.32 8.14
CA ILE A 33 2.49 -0.08 7.54
C ILE A 33 2.58 1.09 8.52
N ALA A 34 2.34 0.86 9.81
CA ALA A 34 2.52 1.87 10.84
C ALA A 34 3.97 2.40 10.88
N ARG A 35 4.95 1.51 10.78
CA ARG A 35 6.37 1.85 10.74
C ARG A 35 6.72 2.62 9.46
N ASP A 36 6.31 2.11 8.29
CA ASP A 36 6.54 2.73 6.98
C ASP A 36 5.97 4.16 6.91
N LYS A 37 4.74 4.34 7.40
CA LYS A 37 4.06 5.66 7.36
C LYS A 37 4.45 6.58 8.52
N GLY A 38 5.22 6.13 9.50
CA GLY A 38 5.53 6.89 10.71
C GLY A 38 4.28 7.27 11.52
N ILE A 39 3.31 6.36 11.61
CA ILE A 39 2.04 6.52 12.35
C ILE A 39 2.02 5.51 13.49
N SER A 40 1.48 5.87 14.66
CA SER A 40 1.33 4.91 15.75
C SER A 40 0.36 3.78 15.34
N ARG A 41 0.61 2.55 15.82
CA ARG A 41 -0.26 1.40 15.53
C ARG A 41 -1.71 1.67 15.95
N GLN A 42 -1.89 2.35 17.09
CA GLN A 42 -3.22 2.70 17.59
C GLN A 42 -3.92 3.71 16.68
N SER A 43 -3.23 4.76 16.24
CA SER A 43 -3.81 5.76 15.32
C SER A 43 -4.19 5.13 13.99
N LEU A 44 -3.33 4.25 13.44
CA LEU A 44 -3.64 3.52 12.23
C LEU A 44 -4.85 2.59 12.42
N ARG A 45 -4.93 1.87 13.53
CA ARG A 45 -6.09 1.03 13.87
C ARG A 45 -7.38 1.85 13.93
N THR A 46 -7.37 2.97 14.64
CA THR A 46 -8.54 3.87 14.72
C THR A 46 -8.95 4.39 13.34
N LYS A 47 -7.98 4.71 12.48
CA LYS A 47 -8.25 5.17 11.11
C LYS A 47 -8.88 4.08 10.24
N LEU A 48 -8.41 2.83 10.32
CA LEU A 48 -9.04 1.72 9.59
C LEU A 48 -10.48 1.48 10.04
N LEU A 49 -10.77 1.74 11.32
CA LEU A 49 -12.10 1.57 11.92
C LEU A 49 -13.00 2.82 11.79
N SER A 50 -12.54 3.91 11.18
CA SER A 50 -13.31 5.17 11.11
C SER A 50 -14.34 5.21 9.98
N GLY A 51 -14.53 4.11 9.23
CA GLY A 51 -15.47 4.01 8.11
C GLY A 51 -14.91 4.43 6.75
N GLU A 52 -13.66 4.92 6.67
CA GLU A 52 -12.98 5.24 5.40
C GLU A 52 -12.44 3.99 4.67
N PHE A 53 -12.41 2.84 5.36
CA PHE A 53 -11.85 1.59 4.87
C PHE A 53 -12.85 0.45 5.06
N GLU A 54 -12.93 -0.43 4.07
CA GLU A 54 -13.88 -1.55 4.07
C GLU A 54 -13.25 -2.82 4.69
N PRO A 55 -13.89 -3.45 5.71
CA PRO A 55 -13.43 -4.72 6.25
C PRO A 55 -13.42 -5.84 5.20
N GLU A 56 -12.50 -6.79 5.32
CA GLU A 56 -12.23 -7.90 4.38
C GLU A 56 -11.75 -7.49 2.97
N VAL A 57 -11.91 -6.21 2.58
CA VAL A 57 -11.39 -5.65 1.32
C VAL A 57 -10.09 -4.88 1.55
N ASP A 58 -10.13 -3.92 2.47
CA ASP A 58 -9.02 -2.99 2.73
C ASP A 58 -8.16 -3.41 3.91
N PHE A 59 -8.79 -4.07 4.89
CA PHE A 59 -8.12 -4.67 6.02
C PHE A 59 -8.90 -5.89 6.51
N LYS A 60 -8.21 -6.86 7.10
CA LYS A 60 -8.83 -8.06 7.69
C LYS A 60 -8.14 -8.47 8.96
N TYR A 61 -8.83 -9.27 9.76
CA TYR A 61 -8.24 -9.91 10.94
C TYR A 61 -7.66 -11.26 10.55
N GLN A 62 -6.38 -11.49 10.84
CA GLN A 62 -5.72 -12.79 10.75
C GLN A 62 -5.27 -13.20 12.15
N GLY A 63 -6.16 -13.91 12.85
CA GLY A 63 -6.00 -14.18 14.28
C GLY A 63 -6.05 -12.88 15.09
N ASN A 64 -4.97 -12.59 15.83
CA ASN A 64 -4.84 -11.35 16.62
C ASN A 64 -4.20 -10.18 15.85
N LYS A 65 -3.85 -10.38 14.56
CA LYS A 65 -3.20 -9.36 13.74
C LYS A 65 -4.21 -8.71 12.81
N ILE A 66 -4.06 -7.40 12.60
CA ILE A 66 -4.73 -6.69 11.52
C ILE A 66 -3.79 -6.70 10.32
N MET A 67 -4.30 -7.19 9.20
CA MET A 67 -3.63 -7.19 7.91
C MET A 67 -4.28 -6.12 7.04
N ILE A 68 -3.49 -5.40 6.25
CA ILE A 68 -3.90 -4.30 5.41
C ILE A 68 -3.62 -4.69 3.96
N ALA A 69 -4.62 -4.56 3.10
CA ALA A 69 -4.45 -4.86 1.68
C ALA A 69 -3.44 -3.89 1.04
N ARG A 70 -2.61 -4.38 0.13
CA ARG A 70 -1.64 -3.58 -0.63
C ARG A 70 -2.31 -2.40 -1.32
N SER A 71 -3.52 -2.59 -1.85
CA SER A 71 -4.35 -1.56 -2.48
C SER A 71 -4.78 -0.44 -1.52
N ALA A 72 -4.88 -0.72 -0.22
CA ALA A 72 -5.26 0.25 0.80
C ALA A 72 -4.10 1.11 1.29
N VAL A 73 -2.85 0.63 1.17
CA VAL A 73 -1.65 1.32 1.67
C VAL A 73 -1.50 2.76 1.15
N PRO A 74 -1.72 3.07 -0.14
CA PRO A 74 -1.61 4.44 -0.65
C PRO A 74 -2.65 5.43 -0.08
N ARG A 75 -3.80 4.92 0.38
CA ARG A 75 -4.86 5.72 1.02
C ARG A 75 -4.51 6.07 2.49
N ILE A 76 -3.59 5.32 3.09
CA ILE A 76 -3.10 5.58 4.44
C ILE A 76 -2.10 6.75 4.41
N ARG A 77 -2.64 7.96 4.56
CA ARG A 77 -1.86 9.19 4.70
C ARG A 77 -1.81 9.67 6.15
N ARG A 78 -0.65 10.18 6.58
CA ARG A 78 -0.52 10.97 7.80
C ARG A 78 -1.28 12.29 7.60
N LYS A 79 -2.28 12.58 8.45
CA LYS A 79 -2.86 13.92 8.49
C LYS A 79 -1.75 14.85 8.99
N ARG A 80 -1.28 15.76 8.13
CA ARG A 80 -0.41 16.86 8.55
C ARG A 80 -1.31 17.82 9.33
N GLN A 81 -1.01 18.01 10.61
CA GLN A 81 -1.53 19.13 11.40
C GLN A 81 -0.76 20.39 11.03
#